data_AF-A0A6P6CYL4-F1
#
_entry.id   AF-A0A6P6CYL4-F1
#
_cell.length_a   1.000
_cell.length_b   1.000
_cell.length_c   1.000
_cell.angle_alpha   90.00
_cell.angle_beta   90.00
_cell.angle_gamma   90.00
#
_symmetry.space_group_name_H-M   'P 1'
#
loop_
_entity.id
_entity.type
_entity.pdbx_description
1 polymer ?
#
loop_
_entity_poly.entity_id
_entity_poly.type
_entity_poly.pdbx_seq_one_letter_code
_entity_poly.pdbx_strand_id
1 'polypeptide(L)'
;MDFSIIQYSKFMTLLDMLLHNLRTLHMSLEDSLKWLGEVMAEIGPSQLQKNEKWNVFDIKQAKAIIDYLKISLFQHYKLYEFLFYSTREEIVIGTEQTIEVVKPSGCLFPNPLEEGISFDIYSTFIEPPATLDTEMKGSDHEKGPEESQPETSTSDTDPLAGFTIEDVKSVLGQVTDDILIGIQNEINEKLQIQEEAFNARIEKLKKA
;
A
#
# COMPACT_ATOMS: atom_id res chain seq x y z
N MET A 1 -21.24 15.01 25.93
CA MET A 1 -22.19 15.77 25.10
C MET A 1 -22.93 14.73 24.31
N ASP A 2 -24.26 14.68 24.43
CA ASP A 2 -25.03 13.60 23.82
C ASP A 2 -25.55 14.07 22.46
N PHE A 3 -25.37 13.25 21.45
CA PHE A 3 -25.87 13.50 20.10
C PHE A 3 -27.01 12.52 19.80
N SER A 4 -28.01 12.97 19.06
CA SER A 4 -29.05 12.08 18.55
C SER A 4 -28.49 11.20 17.42
N ILE A 5 -29.17 10.09 17.13
CA ILE A 5 -28.84 9.23 15.98
C ILE A 5 -28.80 10.04 14.67
N ILE A 6 -29.72 10.99 14.51
CA ILE A 6 -29.78 11.88 13.36
C ILE A 6 -28.54 12.77 13.29
N GLN A 7 -28.12 13.32 14.44
CA GLN A 7 -26.91 14.14 14.53
C GLN A 7 -25.64 13.34 14.21
N TYR A 8 -25.54 12.10 14.69
CA TYR A 8 -24.43 11.21 14.31
C TYR A 8 -24.41 10.92 12.81
N SER A 9 -25.58 10.62 12.22
CA SER A 9 -25.68 10.42 10.77
C SER A 9 -25.22 11.66 10.00
N LYS A 10 -25.65 12.86 10.40
CA LYS A 10 -25.21 14.11 9.77
C LYS A 10 -23.73 14.37 9.91
N PHE A 11 -23.15 14.07 11.08
CA PHE A 11 -21.71 14.15 11.26
C PHE A 11 -20.96 13.19 10.35
N MET A 12 -21.44 11.95 10.18
CA MET A 12 -20.84 10.99 9.24
C MET A 12 -20.93 11.47 7.80
N THR A 13 -22.06 12.06 7.38
CA THR A 13 -22.19 12.68 6.05
C THR A 13 -21.20 13.85 5.87
N LEU A 14 -21.05 14.71 6.88
CA LEU A 14 -20.07 15.80 6.86
C LEU A 14 -18.64 15.27 6.69
N LEU A 15 -18.27 14.23 7.45
CA LEU A 15 -16.95 13.61 7.39
C LEU A 15 -16.69 12.96 6.02
N ASP A 16 -17.67 12.24 5.49
CA ASP A 16 -17.59 11.64 4.15
C ASP A 16 -17.39 12.70 3.08
N MET A 17 -18.14 13.81 3.13
CA MET A 17 -17.96 14.93 2.20
C MET A 17 -16.57 15.56 2.31
N LEU A 18 -16.04 15.77 3.52
CA LEU A 18 -14.69 16.31 3.72
C LEU A 18 -13.62 15.38 3.10
N LEU A 19 -13.71 14.08 3.36
CA LEU A 19 -12.79 13.09 2.80
C LEU A 19 -12.94 12.96 1.29
N HIS A 20 -14.17 13.03 0.79
CA HIS A 20 -14.46 13.03 -0.64
C HIS A 20 -13.82 14.24 -1.32
N ASN A 21 -14.08 15.45 -0.81
CA ASN A 21 -13.50 16.70 -1.33
C ASN A 21 -11.97 16.64 -1.29
N LEU A 22 -11.40 16.11 -0.20
CA LEU A 22 -9.96 15.94 -0.08
C LEU A 22 -9.41 14.98 -1.12
N ARG A 23 -10.12 13.90 -1.49
CA ARG A 23 -9.67 12.88 -2.45
C ARG A 23 -9.93 13.24 -3.91
N THR A 24 -11.02 13.94 -4.22
CA THR A 24 -11.47 14.17 -5.61
C THR A 24 -11.17 15.57 -6.10
N LEU A 25 -11.29 16.58 -5.23
CA LEU A 25 -11.11 17.99 -5.59
C LEU A 25 -9.73 18.52 -5.24
N HIS A 26 -8.86 17.71 -4.60
CA HIS A 26 -7.57 18.15 -4.09
C HIS A 26 -7.67 19.45 -3.29
N MET A 27 -8.76 19.60 -2.54
CA MET A 27 -9.05 20.84 -1.83
C MET A 27 -7.91 21.14 -0.85
N SER A 28 -7.41 22.37 -0.82
CA SER A 28 -6.38 22.76 0.15
C SER A 28 -6.95 22.78 1.57
N LEU A 29 -6.08 22.76 2.59
CA LEU A 29 -6.54 22.88 3.98
C LEU A 29 -7.34 24.17 4.22
N GLU A 30 -6.91 25.28 3.60
CA GLU A 30 -7.59 26.58 3.69
C GLU A 30 -9.00 26.51 3.08
N ASP A 31 -9.11 25.97 1.88
CA ASP A 31 -10.39 25.81 1.19
C ASP A 31 -11.32 24.86 1.94
N SER A 32 -10.79 23.78 2.54
CA SER A 32 -11.55 22.84 3.35
C SER A 32 -12.08 23.47 4.64
N LEU A 33 -11.29 24.34 5.30
CA LEU A 33 -11.75 25.10 6.47
C LEU A 33 -12.83 26.11 6.08
N LYS A 34 -12.66 26.78 4.94
CA LYS A 34 -13.65 27.72 4.40
C LYS A 34 -14.96 27.00 4.10
N TRP A 35 -14.91 25.88 3.38
CA TRP A 35 -16.07 25.05 3.08
C TRP A 35 -16.78 24.57 4.35
N LEU A 36 -16.03 24.08 5.35
CA LEU A 36 -16.61 23.69 6.64
C LEU A 36 -17.28 24.88 7.33
N GLY A 37 -16.66 26.06 7.29
CA GLY A 37 -17.23 27.30 7.80
C GLY A 37 -18.55 27.65 7.11
N GLU A 38 -18.62 27.55 5.79
CA GLU A 38 -19.83 27.80 4.99
C GLU A 38 -20.95 26.80 5.31
N VAL A 39 -20.62 25.50 5.42
CA VAL A 39 -21.57 24.43 5.77
C VAL A 39 -22.10 24.59 7.19
N MET A 40 -21.25 24.99 8.14
CA MET A 40 -21.62 25.18 9.55
C MET A 40 -22.33 26.52 9.82
N ALA A 41 -22.10 27.55 8.99
CA ALA A 41 -22.72 28.86 9.11
C ALA A 41 -23.99 29.04 8.26
N GLU A 42 -24.30 28.11 7.35
CA GLU A 42 -25.42 28.20 6.40
C GLU A 42 -25.31 29.42 5.44
N ILE A 43 -24.08 29.95 5.23
CA ILE A 43 -23.79 31.13 4.39
C ILE A 43 -22.81 30.72 3.28
N GLY A 44 -23.28 30.50 2.04
CA GLY A 44 -22.42 30.31 0.85
C GLY A 44 -23.06 29.50 -0.28
N PRO A 45 -22.75 29.74 -1.58
CA PRO A 45 -23.69 29.56 -2.68
C PRO A 45 -24.03 28.10 -2.96
N SER A 46 -25.32 27.87 -3.20
CA SER A 46 -25.97 26.63 -3.61
C SER A 46 -25.36 26.00 -4.88
N GLN A 47 -24.24 25.29 -4.73
CA GLN A 47 -23.67 24.43 -5.76
C GLN A 47 -23.11 23.12 -5.17
N LEU A 48 -23.91 22.41 -4.39
CA LEU A 48 -23.93 20.94 -4.45
C LEU A 48 -25.20 20.44 -3.75
N GLN A 49 -26.20 20.11 -4.57
CA GLN A 49 -27.45 19.45 -4.20
C GLN A 49 -28.34 20.14 -3.15
N LYS A 50 -29.42 20.74 -3.66
CA LYS A 50 -30.64 21.03 -2.89
C LYS A 50 -31.03 19.82 -2.03
N ASN A 51 -31.35 20.10 -0.76
CA ASN A 51 -32.20 19.30 0.14
C ASN A 51 -31.54 18.58 1.33
N GLU A 52 -30.55 19.16 2.01
CA GLU A 52 -30.33 18.83 3.42
C GLU A 52 -30.08 20.08 4.26
N LYS A 53 -31.02 20.39 5.17
CA LYS A 53 -30.82 21.38 6.22
C LYS A 53 -29.73 20.87 7.17
N TRP A 54 -28.62 21.60 7.28
CA TRP A 54 -27.49 21.31 8.19
C TRP A 54 -27.70 21.87 9.61
N ASN A 55 -28.85 22.51 9.85
CA ASN A 55 -29.28 23.21 11.05
C ASN A 55 -29.62 22.27 12.23
N VAL A 56 -29.01 21.08 12.27
CA VAL A 56 -29.32 20.03 13.25
C VAL A 56 -28.44 20.14 14.50
N PHE A 57 -27.36 20.92 14.44
CA PHE A 57 -26.42 21.09 15.54
C PHE A 57 -26.62 22.43 16.26
N ASP A 58 -26.65 22.39 17.60
CA ASP A 58 -26.56 23.59 18.42
C ASP A 58 -25.17 24.23 18.31
N ILE A 59 -25.05 25.52 18.63
CA ILE A 59 -23.77 26.26 18.60
C ILE A 59 -22.67 25.53 19.42
N LYS A 60 -23.02 24.96 20.57
CA LYS A 60 -22.08 24.19 21.40
C LYS A 60 -21.64 22.89 20.73
N GLN A 61 -22.57 22.19 20.08
CA GLN A 61 -22.31 20.95 19.36
C GLN A 61 -21.47 21.23 18.11
N ALA A 62 -21.82 22.26 17.34
CA ALA A 62 -21.09 22.70 16.16
C ALA A 62 -19.63 23.06 16.51
N LYS A 63 -19.43 23.82 17.59
CA LYS A 63 -18.09 24.12 18.10
C LYS A 63 -17.32 22.84 18.46
N ALA A 64 -17.94 21.90 19.18
CA ALA A 64 -17.30 20.65 19.55
C ALA A 64 -16.93 19.78 18.33
N ILE A 65 -17.77 19.78 17.30
CA ILE A 65 -17.49 19.09 16.02
C ILE A 65 -16.29 19.74 15.32
N ILE A 66 -16.25 21.07 15.24
CA ILE A 66 -15.12 21.80 14.63
C ILE A 66 -13.84 21.53 15.39
N ASP A 67 -13.87 21.61 16.73
CA ASP A 67 -12.72 21.33 17.58
C ASP A 67 -12.24 19.88 17.39
N TYR A 68 -13.15 18.91 17.27
CA TYR A 68 -12.84 17.52 16.97
C TYR A 68 -12.19 17.35 15.59
N LEU A 69 -12.76 17.93 14.54
CA LEU A 69 -12.21 17.86 13.18
C LEU A 69 -10.83 18.51 13.10
N LYS A 70 -10.60 19.58 13.88
CA LYS A 70 -9.31 20.25 13.97
C LYS A 70 -8.20 19.33 14.49
N ILE A 71 -8.45 18.60 15.58
CA ILE A 71 -7.45 17.70 16.18
C ILE A 71 -7.35 16.33 15.51
N SER A 72 -8.33 15.95 14.70
CA SER A 72 -8.36 14.65 14.01
C SER A 72 -7.96 14.79 12.54
N LEU A 73 -8.88 15.26 11.71
CA LEU A 73 -8.70 15.33 10.27
C LEU A 73 -7.67 16.40 9.87
N PHE A 74 -7.85 17.64 10.33
CA PHE A 74 -7.06 18.77 9.86
C PHE A 74 -5.64 18.78 10.44
N GLN A 75 -5.43 18.27 11.66
CA GLN A 75 -4.10 18.12 12.22
C GLN A 75 -3.21 17.20 11.36
N HIS A 76 -3.81 16.19 10.73
CA HIS A 76 -3.11 15.20 9.91
C HIS A 76 -3.38 15.40 8.42
N TYR A 77 -3.77 16.60 7.98
CA TYR A 77 -4.19 16.86 6.60
C TYR A 77 -3.15 16.43 5.55
N LYS A 78 -1.87 16.73 5.79
CA LYS A 78 -0.77 16.33 4.90
C LYS A 78 -0.61 14.81 4.78
N LEU A 79 -0.90 14.08 5.85
CA LEU A 79 -0.88 12.62 5.82
C LEU A 79 -2.01 12.07 4.94
N TYR A 80 -3.21 12.64 5.04
CA TYR A 80 -4.33 12.24 4.19
C TYR A 80 -4.11 12.64 2.72
N GLU A 81 -3.55 13.82 2.45
CA GLU A 81 -3.12 14.19 1.09
C GLU A 81 -2.12 13.16 0.54
N PHE A 82 -1.09 12.81 1.31
CA PHE A 82 -0.13 11.78 0.93
C PHE A 82 -0.81 10.43 0.71
N LEU A 83 -1.73 10.02 1.59
CA LEU A 83 -2.42 8.73 1.49
C LEU A 83 -3.24 8.58 0.20
N PHE A 84 -3.88 9.67 -0.25
CA PHE A 84 -4.73 9.69 -1.45
C PHE A 84 -3.93 9.90 -2.74
N TYR A 85 -2.80 10.61 -2.68
CA TYR A 85 -2.10 11.08 -3.88
C TYR A 85 -0.72 10.49 -4.12
N SER A 86 -0.11 9.89 -3.11
CA SER A 86 1.15 9.22 -3.32
C SER A 86 0.95 7.95 -4.15
N THR A 87 1.70 7.85 -5.23
CA THR A 87 1.83 6.64 -6.03
C THR A 87 2.31 5.52 -5.11
N ARG A 88 1.42 4.58 -4.80
CA ARG A 88 1.80 3.39 -4.05
C ARG A 88 2.49 2.44 -5.01
N GLU A 89 3.72 2.05 -4.70
CA GLU A 89 4.34 0.90 -5.33
C GLU A 89 3.56 -0.34 -4.89
N GLU A 90 2.72 -0.85 -5.78
CA GLU A 90 1.99 -2.10 -5.55
C GLU A 90 2.99 -3.25 -5.64
N ILE A 91 3.49 -3.71 -4.49
CA ILE A 91 4.27 -4.94 -4.43
C ILE A 91 3.27 -6.11 -4.57
N VAL A 92 3.09 -6.59 -5.79
CA VAL A 92 2.32 -7.81 -6.06
C VAL A 92 3.15 -9.01 -5.59
N ILE A 93 2.95 -9.45 -4.34
CA ILE A 93 3.52 -10.70 -3.85
C ILE A 93 2.56 -11.83 -4.25
N GLY A 94 2.85 -12.50 -5.36
CA GLY A 94 2.14 -13.72 -5.76
C GLY A 94 2.55 -14.90 -4.87
N THR A 95 1.79 -15.19 -3.81
CA THR A 95 1.92 -16.47 -3.10
C THR A 95 0.97 -17.48 -3.73
N GLU A 96 1.51 -18.43 -4.49
CA GLU A 96 0.79 -19.64 -4.91
C GLU A 96 0.50 -20.49 -3.68
N GLN A 97 -0.77 -20.64 -3.33
CA GLN A 97 -1.20 -21.40 -2.15
C GLN A 97 -1.70 -22.77 -2.61
N THR A 98 -0.83 -23.78 -2.57
CA THR A 98 -1.21 -25.18 -2.81
C THR A 98 -1.84 -25.75 -1.56
N ILE A 99 -3.15 -26.00 -1.60
CA ILE A 99 -3.87 -26.69 -0.52
C ILE A 99 -3.89 -28.17 -0.87
N GLU A 100 -3.20 -28.99 -0.08
CA GLU A 100 -3.30 -30.45 -0.21
C GLU A 100 -4.71 -30.89 0.25
N VAL A 101 -5.51 -31.35 -0.71
CA VAL A 101 -6.89 -31.79 -0.43
C VAL A 101 -6.84 -33.19 0.18
N VAL A 102 -7.33 -33.32 1.42
CA VAL A 102 -7.47 -34.60 2.11
C VAL A 102 -8.38 -35.51 1.28
N LYS A 103 -7.89 -36.73 0.96
CA LYS A 103 -8.67 -37.72 0.21
C LYS A 103 -9.98 -38.02 0.95
N PRO A 104 -11.13 -38.04 0.26
CA PRO A 104 -12.42 -38.25 0.89
C PRO A 104 -12.47 -39.58 1.66
N SER A 105 -13.15 -39.57 2.80
CA SER A 105 -13.18 -40.59 3.87
C SER A 105 -13.81 -41.95 3.49
N GLY A 106 -13.85 -42.30 2.20
CA GLY A 106 -14.38 -43.58 1.72
C GLY A 106 -13.44 -44.77 1.93
N CYS A 107 -12.18 -44.53 2.32
CA CYS A 107 -11.22 -45.60 2.60
C CYS A 107 -11.15 -45.84 4.11
N LEU A 108 -11.49 -47.06 4.54
CA LEU A 108 -11.47 -47.45 5.96
C LEU A 108 -10.04 -47.58 6.52
N PHE A 109 -9.02 -47.60 5.65
CA PHE A 109 -7.61 -47.73 6.00
C PHE A 109 -6.74 -46.83 5.10
N PRO A 110 -5.64 -46.27 5.60
CA PRO A 110 -4.63 -45.57 4.78
C PRO A 110 -4.05 -46.48 3.68
N ASN A 111 -3.41 -45.90 2.67
CA ASN A 111 -2.68 -46.72 1.70
C ASN A 111 -1.49 -47.39 2.41
N PRO A 112 -1.08 -48.61 2.05
CA PRO A 112 -0.02 -49.33 2.77
C PRO A 112 1.28 -48.53 2.95
N LEU A 113 1.73 -47.76 1.95
CA LEU A 113 2.92 -46.90 2.02
C LEU A 113 2.74 -45.63 2.87
N GLU A 114 1.51 -45.30 3.24
CA GLU A 114 1.14 -44.20 4.15
C GLU A 114 1.21 -44.66 5.62
N GLU A 115 1.10 -45.96 5.88
CA GLU A 115 1.17 -46.59 7.22
C GLU A 115 2.61 -46.82 7.72
N GLY A 116 3.64 -46.38 6.97
CA GLY A 116 5.04 -46.44 7.38
C GLY A 116 5.75 -47.77 7.11
N ILE A 117 5.22 -48.62 6.21
CA ILE A 117 5.95 -49.80 5.72
C ILE A 117 7.05 -49.39 4.73
N SER A 118 8.20 -50.08 4.74
CA SER A 118 9.24 -49.80 3.75
C SER A 118 8.80 -50.24 2.35
N PHE A 119 9.25 -49.50 1.34
CA PHE A 119 8.90 -49.75 -0.06
C PHE A 119 9.28 -51.17 -0.53
N ASP A 120 10.39 -51.71 -0.01
CA ASP A 120 10.87 -53.05 -0.33
C ASP A 120 9.88 -54.14 0.14
N ILE A 121 9.30 -53.95 1.33
CA ILE A 121 8.30 -54.87 1.89
C ILE A 121 7.02 -54.78 1.05
N TYR A 122 6.53 -53.57 0.77
CA TYR A 122 5.33 -53.36 -0.04
C TYR A 122 5.43 -54.01 -1.42
N SER A 123 6.56 -53.78 -2.11
CA SER A 123 6.80 -54.28 -3.47
C SER A 123 6.89 -55.80 -3.55
N THR A 124 7.26 -56.46 -2.45
CA THR A 124 7.36 -57.92 -2.38
C THR A 124 5.98 -58.59 -2.31
N PHE A 125 4.98 -57.93 -1.72
CA PHE A 125 3.67 -58.52 -1.42
C PHE A 125 2.51 -57.96 -2.23
N ILE A 126 2.71 -56.88 -3.00
CA ILE A 126 1.68 -56.41 -3.91
C ILE A 126 1.54 -57.34 -5.11
N GLU A 127 0.33 -57.80 -5.35
CA GLU A 127 0.03 -58.62 -6.52
C GLU A 127 0.22 -57.76 -7.78
N PRO A 128 1.04 -58.18 -8.77
CA PRO A 128 1.13 -57.48 -10.03
C PRO A 128 -0.28 -57.39 -10.64
N PRO A 129 -0.71 -56.22 -11.13
CA PRO A 129 -2.04 -56.09 -11.70
C PRO A 129 -2.21 -57.13 -12.81
N ALA A 130 -3.33 -57.86 -12.78
CA ALA A 130 -3.65 -58.87 -13.77
C ALA A 130 -3.52 -58.25 -15.17
N THR A 131 -2.67 -58.85 -16.02
CA THR A 131 -2.55 -58.50 -17.43
C THR A 131 -3.87 -58.81 -18.11
N LEU A 132 -4.77 -57.84 -18.14
CA LEU A 132 -5.94 -57.88 -19.01
C LEU A 132 -5.44 -57.69 -20.44
N ASP A 133 -5.21 -58.81 -21.13
CA ASP A 133 -5.15 -58.85 -22.59
C ASP A 133 -6.53 -58.40 -23.11
N THR A 134 -6.66 -57.12 -23.43
CA THR A 134 -7.81 -56.59 -24.16
C THR A 134 -7.31 -56.07 -25.50
N GLU A 135 -7.39 -56.96 -26.49
CA GLU A 135 -7.38 -56.58 -27.90
C GLU A 135 -8.51 -55.58 -28.21
N MET A 136 -8.19 -54.69 -29.13
CA MET A 136 -9.10 -54.13 -30.14
C MET A 136 -9.94 -52.87 -29.80
N LYS A 137 -9.42 -51.75 -30.34
CA LYS A 137 -10.03 -50.86 -31.36
C LYS A 137 -10.39 -49.41 -30.96
N GLY A 138 -9.70 -48.49 -31.68
CA GLY A 138 -9.99 -47.05 -31.87
C GLY A 138 -8.97 -46.15 -31.15
N SER A 139 -7.78 -45.83 -31.68
CA SER A 139 -7.45 -44.91 -32.81
C SER A 139 -8.33 -43.65 -32.81
N ASP A 140 -7.85 -42.40 -32.75
CA ASP A 140 -6.54 -41.82 -33.09
C ASP A 140 -6.26 -40.48 -32.39
N HIS A 141 -4.95 -40.17 -32.27
CA HIS A 141 -4.26 -38.85 -32.28
C HIS A 141 -4.44 -37.89 -31.08
N GLU A 142 -3.40 -37.31 -30.47
CA GLU A 142 -1.97 -37.16 -30.81
C GLU A 142 -1.07 -37.42 -29.59
N LYS A 143 0.01 -38.18 -29.81
CA LYS A 143 1.27 -38.06 -29.06
C LYS A 143 2.08 -36.94 -29.72
N GLY A 144 2.51 -35.97 -28.94
CA GLY A 144 3.64 -35.07 -29.24
C GLY A 144 4.65 -35.16 -28.09
N PRO A 145 5.95 -34.97 -28.36
CA PRO A 145 6.98 -35.91 -27.89
C PRO A 145 7.66 -35.51 -26.57
N GLU A 146 8.01 -36.53 -25.77
CA GLU A 146 9.24 -36.49 -24.97
C GLU A 146 10.42 -36.33 -25.94
N GLU A 147 10.87 -35.09 -26.13
CA GLU A 147 12.23 -34.83 -26.61
C GLU A 147 13.13 -34.61 -25.40
N SER A 148 13.81 -35.69 -25.03
CA SER A 148 15.11 -35.64 -24.41
C SER A 148 16.03 -34.79 -25.30
N GLN A 149 16.35 -33.57 -24.87
CA GLN A 149 17.42 -32.80 -25.47
C GLN A 149 18.33 -32.16 -24.42
N PRO A 150 19.60 -31.97 -24.80
CA PRO A 150 20.76 -32.07 -23.92
C PRO A 150 20.98 -30.79 -23.12
N GLU A 151 21.68 -30.95 -22.00
CA GLU A 151 22.32 -29.88 -21.26
C GLU A 151 23.01 -28.90 -22.22
N THR A 152 22.36 -27.76 -22.42
CA THR A 152 22.99 -26.61 -23.08
C THR A 152 23.22 -25.62 -21.98
N SER A 153 24.47 -25.57 -21.51
CA SER A 153 24.97 -24.59 -20.56
C SER A 153 24.90 -23.18 -21.18
N THR A 154 23.73 -22.55 -21.16
CA THR A 154 23.64 -21.10 -21.22
C THR A 154 24.01 -20.60 -19.85
N SER A 155 25.28 -20.20 -19.71
CA SER A 155 25.77 -19.42 -18.59
C SER A 155 25.04 -18.07 -18.58
N ASP A 156 23.80 -18.06 -18.08
CA ASP A 156 23.19 -16.87 -17.51
C ASP A 156 23.97 -16.55 -16.23
N THR A 157 25.13 -15.92 -16.42
CA THR A 157 25.82 -15.30 -15.28
C THR A 157 24.92 -14.19 -14.79
N ASP A 158 24.36 -14.36 -13.59
CA ASP A 158 23.68 -13.31 -12.85
C ASP A 158 24.48 -12.00 -12.98
N PRO A 159 23.91 -10.91 -13.51
CA PRO A 159 24.62 -9.63 -13.68
C PRO A 159 25.09 -9.03 -12.35
N LEU A 160 24.64 -9.58 -11.21
CA LEU A 160 25.08 -9.23 -9.87
C LEU A 160 26.22 -10.12 -9.33
N ALA A 161 26.64 -11.16 -10.07
CA ALA A 161 27.62 -12.17 -9.64
C ALA A 161 29.07 -11.67 -9.39
N GLY A 162 29.29 -10.36 -9.41
CA GLY A 162 30.58 -9.73 -9.09
C GLY A 162 30.51 -8.63 -8.03
N PHE A 163 29.32 -8.26 -7.54
CA PHE A 163 29.18 -7.24 -6.52
C PHE A 163 29.14 -7.86 -5.14
N THR A 164 30.06 -7.43 -4.30
CA THR A 164 30.06 -7.79 -2.88
C THR A 164 29.18 -6.82 -2.10
N ILE A 165 28.74 -7.24 -0.91
CA ILE A 165 27.92 -6.37 -0.05
C ILE A 165 28.73 -5.16 0.45
N GLU A 166 30.06 -5.27 0.46
CA GLU A 166 31.00 -4.21 0.75
C GLU A 166 30.96 -3.12 -0.33
N ASP A 167 30.86 -3.49 -1.61
CA ASP A 167 30.76 -2.53 -2.73
C ASP A 167 29.51 -1.68 -2.60
N VAL A 168 28.37 -2.31 -2.31
CA VAL A 168 27.09 -1.62 -2.11
C VAL A 168 27.15 -0.69 -0.90
N LYS A 169 27.74 -1.13 0.22
CA LYS A 169 27.92 -0.30 1.41
C LYS A 169 28.83 0.90 1.16
N SER A 170 29.90 0.72 0.38
CA SER A 170 30.82 1.80 0.04
C SER A 170 30.13 2.85 -0.83
N VAL A 171 29.40 2.43 -1.87
CA VAL A 171 28.66 3.35 -2.74
C VAL A 171 27.58 4.09 -1.95
N LEU A 172 26.84 3.38 -1.09
CA LEU A 172 25.81 3.99 -0.25
C LEU A 172 26.39 5.01 0.74
N GLY A 173 27.54 4.69 1.36
CA GLY A 173 28.26 5.60 2.24
C GLY A 173 28.70 6.86 1.50
N GLN A 174 29.32 6.71 0.33
CA GLN A 174 29.75 7.83 -0.50
C GLN A 174 28.58 8.74 -0.91
N VAL A 175 27.47 8.16 -1.38
CA VAL A 175 26.28 8.93 -1.76
C VAL A 175 25.68 9.68 -0.56
N THR A 176 25.71 9.05 0.62
CA THR A 176 25.22 9.68 1.85
C THR A 176 26.08 10.87 2.24
N ASP A 177 27.41 10.71 2.20
CA ASP A 177 28.35 11.79 2.52
C ASP A 177 28.22 12.96 1.53
N ASP A 178 28.11 12.67 0.23
CA ASP A 178 27.95 13.69 -0.81
C ASP A 178 26.67 14.52 -0.60
N ILE A 179 25.54 13.86 -0.28
CA ILE A 179 24.27 14.54 0.02
C ILE A 179 24.40 15.39 1.29
N LEU A 180 25.03 14.84 2.34
CA LEU A 180 25.16 15.53 3.63
C LEU A 180 26.06 16.76 3.52
N ILE A 181 27.17 16.66 2.77
CA ILE A 181 28.03 17.80 2.43
C ILE A 181 27.26 18.85 1.62
N GLY A 182 26.46 18.43 0.64
CA GLY A 182 25.61 19.32 -0.14
C GLY A 182 24.65 20.12 0.74
N ILE A 183 23.92 19.44 1.63
CA ILE A 183 22.99 20.07 2.58
C ILE A 183 23.74 21.03 3.52
N GLN A 184 24.89 20.63 4.06
CA GLN A 184 25.69 21.46 4.95
C GLN A 184 26.14 22.76 4.28
N ASN A 185 26.54 22.68 3.01
CA ASN A 185 26.95 23.84 2.23
C ASN A 185 25.76 24.75 1.92
N GLU A 186 24.61 24.19 1.53
CA GLU A 186 23.41 24.97 1.26
C GLU A 186 22.95 25.73 2.51
N ILE A 187 22.93 25.08 3.68
CA ILE A 187 22.58 25.73 4.95
C ILE A 187 23.54 26.88 5.25
N ASN A 188 24.85 26.68 5.09
CA ASN A 188 25.85 27.70 5.36
C ASN A 188 25.70 28.90 4.41
N GLU A 189 25.46 28.66 3.12
CA GLU A 189 25.23 29.72 2.13
C GLU A 189 23.97 30.52 2.46
N LYS A 190 22.85 29.84 2.75
CA LYS A 190 21.60 30.51 3.14
C LYS A 190 21.76 31.34 4.41
N LEU A 191 22.48 30.82 5.40
CA LEU A 191 22.76 31.53 6.64
C LEU A 191 23.58 32.81 6.37
N GLN A 192 24.61 32.71 5.53
CA GLN A 192 25.43 33.86 5.16
C GLN A 192 24.61 34.94 4.42
N ILE A 193 23.80 34.56 3.43
CA ILE A 193 22.94 35.49 2.70
C ILE A 193 21.99 36.21 3.67
N GLN A 194 21.42 35.47 4.62
CA GLN A 194 20.50 36.03 5.61
C GLN A 194 21.22 36.97 6.58
N GLU A 195 22.42 36.64 7.02
CA GLU A 195 23.26 37.49 7.85
C GLU A 195 23.62 38.81 7.14
N GLU A 196 24.04 38.74 5.87
CA GLU A 196 24.33 39.92 5.05
C GLU A 196 23.10 40.81 4.87
N ALA A 197 21.92 40.21 4.65
CA ALA A 197 20.67 40.95 4.53
C ALA A 197 20.29 41.68 5.83
N PHE A 198 20.47 41.03 6.98
CA PHE A 198 20.23 41.67 8.27
C PHE A 198 21.25 42.77 8.56
N ASN A 199 22.53 42.53 8.31
CA ASN A 199 23.59 43.54 8.48
C ASN A 199 23.33 44.77 7.61
N ALA A 200 22.90 44.58 6.35
CA ALA A 200 22.51 45.68 5.46
C ALA A 200 21.31 46.48 6.01
N ARG A 201 20.34 45.81 6.64
CA ARG A 201 19.18 46.46 7.26
C ARG A 201 19.58 47.25 8.52
N ILE A 202 20.48 46.70 9.34
CA ILE A 202 21.02 47.38 10.53
C ILE A 202 21.80 48.64 10.11
N GLU A 203 22.67 48.55 9.09
CA GLU A 203 23.42 49.69 8.57
C GLU A 203 22.51 50.79 8.01
N LYS A 204 21.39 50.42 7.36
CA LYS A 204 20.37 51.40 6.92
C LYS A 204 19.72 52.12 8.10
N LEU A 205 19.41 51.40 9.19
CA LEU A 205 18.83 51.98 10.40
C LEU A 205 19.82 52.88 11.15
N LYS A 206 21.11 52.56 11.11
CA LYS A 206 22.17 53.35 11.76
C LYS A 206 22.49 54.67 11.01
N LYS A 207 22.17 54.74 9.71
CA LYS A 207 22.37 55.92 8.86
C LYS A 207 21.16 56.86 8.79
N ALA A 208 20.02 56.47 9.37
CA ALA A 208 18.82 57.29 9.51
C ALA A 208 18.82 58.00 10.87
#